data_AF-A0A1F4ZVH6-F1
#
_entry.id   AF-A0A1F4ZVH6-F1
#
_cell.length_a   1.000
_cell.length_b   1.000
_cell.length_c   1.000
_cell.angle_alpha   90.00
_cell.angle_beta   90.00
_cell.angle_gamma   90.00
#
_symmetry.space_group_name_H-M   'P 1'
#
loop_
_entity.id
_entity.type
_entity.pdbx_description
1 polymer ?
#
loop_
_entity_poly.entity_id
_entity_poly.type
_entity_poly.pdbx_seq_one_letter_code
_entity_poly.pdbx_strand_id
1 'polypeptide(L)' 'MKKPFKNPGKLTDLPNIGRTTAAKLEKIGIRTKEDFLERDPYEVFHQLRKKVDPTLCRCALASIVGAKTGAPWHRIT' A
#
# COMPACT_ATOMS: atom_id res chain seq x y z
N MET A 1 0.77 -24.46 3.10
CA MET A 1 -0.35 -23.73 2.47
C MET A 1 -0.84 -22.65 3.43
N LYS A 2 -0.86 -21.37 3.02
CA LYS A 2 -1.46 -20.30 3.84
C LYS A 2 -2.98 -20.47 3.82
N LYS A 3 -3.62 -20.43 5.00
CA LYS A 3 -5.09 -20.50 5.12
C LYS A 3 -5.71 -19.29 4.40
N PRO A 4 -6.77 -19.46 3.58
CA PRO A 4 -7.46 -18.32 3.00
C PRO A 4 -8.11 -17.50 4.12
N PHE A 5 -7.89 -16.18 4.10
CA PHE A 5 -8.58 -15.27 5.00
C PHE A 5 -10.08 -15.33 4.72
N LYS A 6 -10.88 -15.60 5.75
CA LYS A 6 -12.34 -15.81 5.67
C LYS A 6 -13.12 -14.58 5.19
N ASN A 7 -12.46 -13.42 5.16
CA ASN A 7 -12.86 -12.20 4.42
C ASN A 7 -11.63 -11.28 4.37
N PRO A 8 -10.96 -11.10 3.21
CA PRO A 8 -9.80 -10.21 3.15
C PRO A 8 -10.22 -8.75 3.36
N GLY A 9 -9.47 -8.02 4.17
CA GLY A 9 -9.71 -6.59 4.39
C GLY A 9 -9.51 -5.79 3.10
N LYS A 10 -10.19 -4.66 2.99
CA LYS A 10 -10.01 -3.75 1.85
C LYS A 10 -8.73 -2.95 2.06
N LEU A 11 -8.06 -2.59 0.96
CA LEU A 11 -6.90 -1.69 1.02
C LEU A 11 -7.24 -0.35 1.68
N THR A 12 -8.46 0.13 1.49
CA THR A 12 -8.95 1.38 2.08
C THR A 12 -9.17 1.32 3.59
N ASP A 13 -9.06 0.15 4.20
CA ASP A 13 -9.13 -0.02 5.66
C ASP A 13 -7.76 0.28 6.31
N LEU A 14 -6.70 0.47 5.51
CA LEU A 14 -5.37 0.86 5.98
C LEU A 14 -5.26 2.39 6.11
N PRO A 15 -4.53 2.89 7.12
CA PRO A 15 -4.28 4.32 7.21
C PRO A 15 -3.52 4.81 5.97
N ASN A 16 -3.79 6.05 5.55
CA ASN A 16 -3.15 6.70 4.41
C ASN A 16 -3.47 6.09 3.02
N ILE A 17 -4.29 5.03 2.94
CA ILE A 17 -4.68 4.41 1.67
C ILE A 17 -6.12 4.83 1.32
N GLY A 18 -6.25 5.91 0.54
CA GLY A 18 -7.51 6.28 -0.09
C GLY A 18 -7.80 5.48 -1.37
N ARG A 19 -9.00 5.67 -1.94
CA ARG A 19 -9.44 5.02 -3.19
C ARG A 19 -8.42 5.12 -4.33
N THR A 20 -7.80 6.29 -4.51
CA THR A 20 -6.79 6.51 -5.55
C THR A 20 -5.54 5.66 -5.34
N THR A 21 -5.05 5.57 -4.09
CA THR A 21 -3.87 4.74 -3.77
C THR A 21 -4.22 3.26 -3.90
N ALA A 22 -5.40 2.83 -3.45
CA ALA A 22 -5.89 1.47 -3.62
C ALA A 22 -5.92 1.06 -5.11
N ALA A 23 -6.49 1.90 -5.98
CA ALA A 23 -6.53 1.64 -7.42
C ALA A 23 -5.12 1.54 -8.05
N LYS A 24 -4.14 2.29 -7.54
CA LYS A 24 -2.73 2.18 -7.97
C LYS A 24 -2.09 0.87 -7.50
N LEU A 25 -2.37 0.44 -6.27
CA LEU A 25 -1.90 -0.84 -5.71
C LEU A 25 -2.47 -2.04 -6.48
N GLU A 26 -3.75 -1.98 -6.85
CA GLU A 26 -4.41 -3.03 -7.66
C GLU A 26 -3.74 -3.22 -9.02
N LYS A 27 -3.25 -2.13 -9.65
CA LYS A 27 -2.50 -2.17 -10.92
C LYS A 27 -1.17 -2.91 -10.82
N ILE A 28 -0.58 -3.04 -9.63
CA ILE A 28 0.63 -3.83 -9.38
C ILE A 28 0.33 -5.20 -8.74
N GLY A 29 -0.95 -5.60 -8.74
CA GLY A 29 -1.40 -6.92 -8.29
C GLY A 29 -1.73 -7.01 -6.80
N ILE A 30 -1.66 -5.91 -6.06
CA ILE A 30 -1.98 -5.88 -4.62
C ILE A 30 -3.45 -5.52 -4.47
N ARG A 31 -4.26 -6.46 -4.00
CA ARG A 31 -5.74 -6.31 -3.98
C ARG A 31 -6.36 -6.33 -2.59
N THR A 32 -5.65 -6.83 -1.59
CA THR A 32 -6.19 -6.98 -0.23
C THR A 32 -5.28 -6.34 0.78
N LYS A 33 -5.86 -5.98 1.94
CA LYS A 33 -5.12 -5.49 3.10
C LYS A 33 -4.01 -6.47 3.49
N GLU A 34 -4.30 -7.77 3.51
CA GLU A 34 -3.36 -8.79 3.93
C GLU A 34 -2.21 -8.95 2.95
N ASP A 35 -2.48 -8.93 1.63
CA ASP A 35 -1.42 -8.98 0.61
C ASP A 35 -0.50 -7.76 0.75
N PHE A 36 -1.07 -6.56 0.91
CA PHE A 36 -0.27 -5.36 1.17
C PHE A 36 0.59 -5.49 2.44
N LEU A 37 0.01 -5.99 3.53
CA LEU A 37 0.71 -6.19 4.81
C LEU A 37 1.74 -7.32 4.77
N GLU A 38 1.82 -8.13 3.72
CA GLU A 38 2.91 -9.10 3.52
C GLU A 38 4.07 -8.53 2.70
N ARG A 39 3.90 -7.41 2.00
CA ARG A 39 4.95 -6.81 1.17
C ARG A 39 5.89 -5.89 1.95
N ASP A 40 7.08 -5.70 1.38
CA ASP A 40 7.99 -4.63 1.75
C ASP A 40 7.47 -3.28 1.19
N PRO A 41 7.30 -2.24 2.02
CA PRO A 41 6.71 -0.98 1.57
C PRO A 41 7.59 -0.20 0.58
N TYR A 42 8.92 -0.37 0.63
CA TYR A 42 9.83 0.31 -0.30
C TYR A 42 9.78 -0.33 -1.69
N GLU A 43 9.68 -1.66 -1.75
CA GLU A 43 9.46 -2.38 -3.01
C GLU A 43 8.09 -2.06 -3.61
N VAL A 44 7.03 -1.98 -2.79
CA VAL A 44 5.70 -1.54 -3.25
C VAL A 44 5.79 -0.15 -3.88
N PHE A 45 6.45 0.79 -3.21
CA PHE A 45 6.64 2.14 -3.73
C PHE A 45 7.46 2.14 -5.03
N HIS A 46 8.53 1.34 -5.09
CA HIS A 46 9.34 1.19 -6.30
C HIS A 46 8.50 0.69 -7.49
N GLN A 47 7.68 -0.34 -7.29
CA GLN A 47 6.79 -0.86 -8.34
C GLN A 47 5.73 0.14 -8.77
N LEU A 48 5.15 0.89 -7.83
CA LEU A 48 4.21 1.96 -8.15
C LEU A 48 4.87 3.02 -9.04
N ARG A 49 6.09 3.46 -8.71
CA ARG A 49 6.83 4.43 -9.55
C ARG A 49 7.16 3.88 -10.93
N LYS A 50 7.61 2.63 -10.99
CA LYS A 50 8.05 2.01 -12.23
C LYS A 50 6.90 1.68 -13.19
N LYS A 51 5.76 1.22 -12.66
CA LYS A 51 4.67 0.64 -13.47
C LYS A 51 3.42 1.52 -13.58
N VAL A 52 3.22 2.46 -12.65
CA VAL A 52 1.94 3.18 -12.53
C VAL A 52 2.10 4.69 -12.60
N ASP A 53 3.01 5.26 -11.81
CA ASP A 53 3.11 6.71 -11.64
C ASP A 53 4.54 7.13 -11.24
N PRO A 54 5.41 7.52 -12.19
CA PRO A 54 6.79 7.89 -11.90
C PRO A 54 6.92 9.18 -11.07
N THR A 55 5.84 9.97 -10.96
CA THR A 55 5.80 11.27 -10.27
C THR A 55 5.57 11.16 -8.76
N LEU A 56 5.33 9.95 -8.23
CA LEU A 56 5.11 9.76 -6.80
C LEU A 56 6.30 10.28 -5.98
N CYS A 57 5.97 11.17 -5.04
CA CYS A 57 6.94 11.88 -4.22
C CYS A 57 7.17 11.21 -2.86
N ARG A 58 8.01 11.84 -2.02
CA ARG A 58 8.30 11.38 -0.64
C ARG A 58 7.03 11.19 0.20
N CYS A 59 6.04 12.07 0.09
CA CYS A 59 4.80 11.95 0.86
C CYS A 59 4.01 10.68 0.48
N ALA A 60 4.04 10.27 -0.79
CA ALA A 60 3.44 9.01 -1.21
C ALA A 60 4.18 7.80 -0.62
N LEU A 61 5.52 7.84 -0.56
CA LEU A 61 6.29 6.81 0.16
C LEU A 61 5.92 6.75 1.64
N ALA A 62 5.86 7.91 2.31
CA ALA A 62 5.45 8.00 3.71
C ALA A 62 4.05 7.42 3.95
N SER A 63 3.11 7.64 3.02
CA SER A 63 1.78 7.02 3.08
C SER A 63 1.83 5.50 2.97
N ILE A 64 2.63 4.93 2.07
CA ILE A 64 2.79 3.48 1.93
C ILE A 64 3.44 2.86 3.18
N VAL A 65 4.50 3.48 3.70
CA VAL A 65 5.15 3.02 4.93
C VAL A 65 4.21 3.15 6.13
N GLY A 66 3.52 4.29 6.29
CA GLY A 66 2.55 4.50 7.36
C GLY A 66 1.37 3.53 7.30
N ALA A 67 0.90 3.18 6.10
CA ALA A 67 -0.12 2.15 5.91
C ALA A 67 0.34 0.78 6.47
N LYS A 68 1.60 0.42 6.25
CA LYS A 68 2.18 -0.84 6.73
C LYS A 68 2.40 -0.85 8.24
N THR A 69 2.83 0.27 8.82
CA THR A 69 3.14 0.39 10.24
C THR A 69 1.97 0.81 11.11
N GLY A 70 0.83 1.15 10.51
CA GLY A 70 -0.34 1.65 11.23
C GLY A 70 -0.23 3.11 11.70
N ALA A 71 0.72 3.87 11.16
CA ALA A 71 1.01 5.25 11.58
C ALA A 71 0.51 6.29 10.55
N PRO A 72 0.13 7.51 10.99
CA PRO A 72 -0.15 8.62 10.08
C PRO A 72 1.07 9.00 9.23
N TRP A 73 0.88 9.21 7.93
CA TRP A 73 1.98 9.47 6.98
C TRP A 73 2.85 10.67 7.37
N HIS A 74 2.26 11.72 7.94
CA HIS A 74 2.97 12.94 8.33
C HIS A 74 3.85 12.74 9.58
N ARG A 75 3.78 11.57 10.23
CA ARG A 75 4.71 11.14 11.29
C ARG A 75 5.77 10.18 10.76
N ILE A 76 5.70 9.80 9.49
CA ILE A 76 6.70 9.00 8.79
C ILE A 76 7.61 9.95 8.01
N THR A 77 8.40 10.74 8.72
CA THR A 77 9.43 11.62 8.15
C THR A 77 10.47 12.00 9.16
#